data_AF-A0A925BDC4-F1
#
_entry.id   AF-A0A925BDC4-F1
#
_cell.length_a   1.000
_cell.length_b   1.000
_cell.length_c   1.000
_cell.angle_alpha   90.00
_cell.angle_beta   90.00
_cell.angle_gamma   90.00
#
_symmetry.space_group_name_H-M   'P 1'
#
loop_
_entity.id
_entity.type
_entity.pdbx_description
1 polymer ?
#
loop_
_entity_poly.entity_id
_entity_poly.type
_entity_poly.pdbx_seq_one_letter_code
_entity_poly.pdbx_strand_id
1 'polypeptide(L)'
;MSLEFDKVADQVERMGRHLSYVNMSLEDKLAIALERFEAATDLEAIHKRIELVRRSDVSGYRGAAPYDEPVPSRFNPIESPESATVIAADGSQIYPDQHAAVPYYLTNIGLFAYYHGPEQRLPDQFTDPQLVYAPLLLFDHERQLVNRETVNARRAVAEMQALANMAWTLRGEARPLVALYDGTLLKYYSDREVTDARQIMSDYHGALVHLHDTQALLAGYIDATRSRVVISL
;
A
#
# COMPACT_ATOMS: atom_id res chain seq x y z
N MET A 1 15.96 -17.62 -25.42
CA MET A 1 15.86 -19.07 -25.11
C MET A 1 14.39 -19.41 -24.96
N SER A 2 13.87 -20.39 -25.69
CA SER A 2 12.49 -20.87 -25.55
C SER A 2 12.42 -21.92 -24.43
N LEU A 3 11.37 -21.83 -23.60
CA LEU A 3 11.09 -22.80 -22.54
C LEU A 3 10.51 -24.08 -23.15
N GLU A 4 11.02 -25.25 -22.76
CA GLU A 4 10.48 -26.55 -23.17
C GLU A 4 9.30 -26.95 -22.28
N PHE A 5 8.08 -26.71 -22.74
CA PHE A 5 6.85 -26.91 -21.98
C PHE A 5 6.72 -28.34 -21.41
N ASP A 6 7.08 -29.36 -22.18
CA ASP A 6 6.98 -30.77 -21.78
C ASP A 6 7.81 -31.10 -20.53
N LYS A 7 8.96 -30.43 -20.34
CA LYS A 7 9.80 -30.62 -19.15
C LYS A 7 9.22 -29.94 -17.90
N VAL A 8 8.29 -29.00 -18.08
CA VAL A 8 7.68 -28.20 -17.01
C VAL A 8 6.28 -28.71 -16.64
N ALA A 9 5.58 -29.37 -17.56
CA ALA A 9 4.22 -29.89 -17.34
C ALA A 9 4.12 -30.78 -16.07
N ASP A 10 4.98 -31.79 -15.94
CA ASP A 10 5.05 -32.65 -14.74
C ASP A 10 5.37 -31.88 -13.46
N GLN A 11 6.15 -30.80 -13.57
CA GLN A 11 6.49 -29.96 -12.42
C GLN A 11 5.28 -29.14 -11.96
N VAL A 12 4.51 -28.60 -12.90
CA VAL A 12 3.25 -27.88 -12.63
C VAL A 12 2.23 -28.82 -12.00
N GLU A 13 2.11 -30.06 -12.47
CA GLU A 13 1.18 -31.02 -11.90
C GLU A 13 1.57 -31.42 -10.46
N ARG A 14 2.86 -31.73 -10.22
CA ARG A 14 3.36 -32.00 -8.86
C ARG A 14 3.15 -30.82 -7.92
N MET A 15 3.37 -29.60 -8.40
CA MET A 15 3.07 -28.38 -7.66
C MET A 15 1.57 -28.30 -7.33
N GLY A 16 0.68 -28.57 -8.27
CA GLY A 16 -0.77 -28.57 -8.05
C GLY A 16 -1.20 -29.54 -6.95
N ARG A 17 -0.69 -30.78 -6.95
CA ARG A 17 -0.96 -31.77 -5.89
C ARG A 17 -0.43 -31.30 -4.53
N HIS A 18 0.78 -30.74 -4.50
CA HIS A 18 1.37 -30.19 -3.27
C HIS A 18 0.55 -29.02 -2.72
N LEU A 19 0.12 -28.09 -3.58
CA LEU A 19 -0.73 -26.95 -3.19
C LEU A 19 -2.08 -27.41 -2.63
N SER A 20 -2.68 -28.47 -3.16
CA SER A 20 -3.90 -29.05 -2.60
C SER A 20 -3.70 -29.57 -1.18
N TYR A 21 -2.57 -30.24 -0.92
CA TYR A 21 -2.21 -30.70 0.43
C TYR A 21 -1.92 -29.52 1.39
N VAL A 22 -1.23 -28.50 0.91
CA VAL A 22 -0.98 -27.25 1.67
C VAL A 22 -2.29 -26.55 2.02
N ASN A 23 -3.27 -26.51 1.10
CA ASN A 23 -4.59 -25.93 1.37
C ASN A 23 -5.34 -26.68 2.48
N MET A 24 -5.34 -28.02 2.49
CA MET A 24 -5.93 -28.78 3.60
C MET A 24 -5.23 -28.44 4.94
N SER A 25 -3.91 -28.31 4.94
CA SER A 25 -3.17 -27.85 6.13
C SER A 25 -3.51 -26.42 6.55
N LEU A 26 -3.87 -25.54 5.61
CA LEU A 26 -4.30 -24.18 5.89
C LEU A 26 -5.69 -24.14 6.55
N GLU A 27 -6.61 -25.02 6.15
CA GLU A 27 -7.92 -25.16 6.79
C GLU A 27 -7.79 -25.58 8.26
N ASP A 28 -6.96 -26.60 8.54
CA ASP A 28 -6.69 -27.03 9.93
C ASP A 28 -6.07 -25.90 10.76
N LYS A 29 -5.10 -25.19 10.19
CA LYS A 29 -4.46 -24.03 10.84
C LYS A 29 -5.44 -22.89 11.07
N LEU A 30 -6.36 -22.65 10.14
CA LEU A 30 -7.38 -21.62 10.26
C LEU A 30 -8.36 -21.97 11.38
N ALA A 31 -8.78 -23.24 11.49
CA ALA A 31 -9.64 -23.70 12.59
C ALA A 31 -8.98 -23.44 13.95
N ILE A 32 -7.70 -23.81 14.11
CA ILE A 32 -6.93 -23.55 15.33
C ILE A 32 -6.78 -22.04 15.57
N ALA A 33 -6.55 -21.25 14.52
CA ALA A 33 -6.41 -19.80 14.64
C ALA A 33 -7.71 -19.14 15.11
N LEU A 34 -8.85 -19.55 14.56
CA LEU A 34 -10.18 -19.07 14.98
C LEU A 34 -10.48 -19.48 16.42
N GLU A 35 -10.22 -20.72 16.81
CA GLU A 35 -10.38 -21.17 18.20
C GLU A 35 -9.58 -20.29 19.18
N ARG A 36 -8.31 -20.02 18.85
CA ARG A 36 -7.45 -19.15 19.66
C ARG A 36 -7.92 -17.69 19.67
N PHE A 37 -8.41 -17.20 18.54
CA PHE A 37 -8.95 -15.84 18.42
C PHE A 37 -10.19 -15.67 19.31
N GLU A 38 -11.14 -16.59 19.25
CA GLU A 38 -12.35 -16.56 20.08
C GLU A 38 -12.03 -16.70 21.58
N ALA A 39 -10.96 -17.43 21.94
CA ALA A 39 -10.51 -17.57 23.32
C ALA A 39 -9.76 -16.34 23.87
N ALA A 40 -9.32 -15.40 23.03
CA ALA A 40 -8.48 -14.25 23.39
C ALA A 40 -9.25 -13.11 24.08
N THR A 41 -9.91 -13.43 25.20
CA THR A 41 -10.78 -12.49 25.94
C THR A 41 -10.09 -11.80 27.13
N ASP A 42 -8.99 -12.37 27.63
CA ASP A 42 -8.22 -11.82 28.76
C ASP A 42 -7.23 -10.74 28.29
N LEU A 43 -7.69 -9.49 28.28
CA LEU A 43 -6.87 -8.34 27.90
C LEU A 43 -5.69 -8.10 28.82
N GLU A 44 -5.81 -8.39 30.12
CA GLU A 44 -4.72 -8.16 31.08
C GLU A 44 -3.55 -9.09 30.78
N ALA A 45 -3.82 -10.37 30.52
CA ALA A 45 -2.80 -11.33 30.11
C ALA A 45 -2.15 -10.93 28.77
N ILE A 46 -2.95 -10.46 27.80
CA ILE A 46 -2.46 -9.99 26.50
C ILE A 46 -1.55 -8.77 26.67
N HIS A 47 -1.98 -7.75 27.42
CA HIS A 47 -1.19 -6.55 27.68
C HIS A 47 0.12 -6.86 28.40
N LYS A 48 0.10 -7.73 29.42
CA LYS A 48 1.33 -8.19 30.09
C LYS A 48 2.31 -8.83 29.10
N ARG A 49 1.81 -9.65 28.17
CA ARG A 49 2.65 -10.29 27.16
C ARG A 49 3.22 -9.26 26.17
N ILE A 50 2.41 -8.31 25.72
CA ILE A 50 2.84 -7.22 24.83
C ILE A 50 3.90 -6.36 25.51
N GLU A 51 3.70 -5.97 26.77
CA GLU A 51 4.66 -5.18 27.54
C GLU A 51 6.02 -5.90 27.63
N LEU A 52 6.01 -7.21 27.87
CA LEU A 52 7.23 -8.02 27.91
C LEU A 52 7.99 -7.99 26.57
N VAL A 53 7.31 -8.22 25.44
CA VAL A 53 7.97 -8.29 24.12
C VAL A 53 8.36 -6.91 23.58
N ARG A 54 7.72 -5.84 24.05
CA ARG A 54 8.10 -4.45 23.72
C ARG A 54 9.46 -4.05 24.30
N ARG A 55 9.95 -4.76 25.32
CA ARG A 55 11.27 -4.49 25.89
C ARG A 55 12.36 -4.79 24.87
N SER A 56 13.34 -3.89 24.77
CA SER A 56 14.40 -3.95 23.75
C SER A 56 15.33 -5.14 23.88
N ASP A 57 15.42 -5.74 25.08
CA ASP A 57 16.17 -6.96 25.38
C ASP A 57 15.45 -8.25 24.95
N VAL A 58 14.17 -8.17 24.56
CA VAL A 58 13.39 -9.33 24.09
C VAL A 58 13.25 -9.29 22.57
N SER A 59 12.40 -8.40 22.06
CA SER A 59 12.21 -8.22 20.61
C SER A 59 12.06 -6.76 20.21
N GLY A 60 11.79 -5.86 21.15
CA GLY A 60 11.52 -4.46 20.84
C GLY A 60 10.26 -4.26 20.02
N TYR A 61 9.26 -5.15 20.16
CA TYR A 61 8.01 -5.13 19.38
C TYR A 61 7.41 -3.72 19.27
N ARG A 62 6.92 -3.37 18.07
CA ARG A 62 6.34 -2.04 17.76
C ARG A 62 4.92 -2.13 17.21
N GLY A 63 4.30 -3.29 17.21
CA GLY A 63 2.94 -3.44 16.69
C GLY A 63 1.88 -2.97 17.68
N ALA A 64 0.64 -2.91 17.17
CA ALA A 64 -0.52 -2.44 17.88
C ALA A 64 -0.86 -3.36 19.08
N ALA A 65 -1.54 -2.78 20.07
CA ALA A 65 -2.12 -3.52 21.19
C ALA A 65 -3.63 -3.26 21.20
N PRO A 66 -4.46 -4.23 21.59
CA PRO A 66 -5.88 -3.99 21.87
C PRO A 66 -6.02 -2.87 22.91
N TYR A 67 -7.04 -2.03 22.81
CA TYR A 67 -7.26 -0.93 23.75
C TYR A 67 -8.02 -1.40 24.99
N ASP A 68 -9.35 -1.45 24.94
CA ASP A 68 -10.24 -1.83 26.06
C ASP A 68 -11.30 -2.89 25.67
N GLU A 69 -11.51 -3.13 24.39
CA GLU A 69 -12.44 -4.14 23.89
C GLU A 69 -11.78 -5.53 23.79
N PRO A 70 -12.49 -6.62 24.17
CA PRO A 70 -12.01 -7.97 23.92
C PRO A 70 -11.63 -8.19 22.45
N VAL A 71 -10.55 -8.92 22.20
CA VAL A 71 -10.06 -9.18 20.82
C VAL A 71 -11.13 -9.79 19.89
N PRO A 72 -11.98 -10.74 20.32
CA PRO A 72 -13.00 -11.31 19.44
C PRO A 72 -14.31 -10.50 19.38
N SER A 73 -14.31 -9.25 19.86
CA SER A 73 -15.49 -8.37 19.76
C SER A 73 -15.90 -8.15 18.31
N ARG A 74 -17.22 -8.16 18.07
CA ARG A 74 -17.82 -7.93 16.75
C ARG A 74 -18.82 -6.79 16.87
N PHE A 75 -18.73 -5.85 15.94
CA PHE A 75 -19.61 -4.69 15.87
C PHE A 75 -20.33 -4.67 14.53
N ASN A 76 -21.59 -4.25 14.55
CA ASN A 76 -22.30 -3.98 13.31
C ASN A 76 -21.67 -2.76 12.64
N PRO A 77 -21.53 -2.75 11.31
CA PRO A 77 -21.10 -1.56 10.60
C PRO A 77 -22.09 -0.43 10.84
N ILE A 78 -21.57 0.79 10.94
CA ILE A 78 -22.38 2.01 10.96
C ILE A 78 -23.03 2.18 9.59
N GLU A 79 -24.20 2.81 9.54
CA GLU A 79 -24.85 3.17 8.27
C GLU A 79 -23.94 4.05 7.42
N SER A 80 -23.91 3.78 6.11
CA SER A 80 -23.16 4.57 5.14
C SER A 80 -23.70 6.01 5.08
N PRO A 81 -22.83 7.01 4.85
CA PRO A 81 -23.28 8.39 4.72
C PRO A 81 -24.18 8.56 3.49
N GLU A 82 -25.18 9.45 3.58
CA GLU A 82 -26.12 9.72 2.46
C GLU A 82 -25.41 10.26 1.21
N SER A 83 -24.26 10.92 1.37
CA SER A 83 -23.41 11.37 0.28
C SER A 83 -21.94 11.34 0.67
N ALA A 84 -21.05 11.17 -0.31
CA ALA A 84 -19.60 11.21 -0.11
C ALA A 84 -18.89 11.44 -1.45
N THR A 85 -17.65 11.91 -1.39
CA THR A 85 -16.75 11.95 -2.55
C THR A 85 -15.60 10.99 -2.30
N VAL A 86 -15.37 10.05 -3.20
CA VAL A 86 -14.28 9.07 -3.07
C VAL A 86 -13.32 9.28 -4.23
N ILE A 87 -12.07 9.58 -3.93
CA ILE A 87 -11.00 9.63 -4.92
C ILE A 87 -10.02 8.49 -4.69
N ALA A 88 -9.50 7.89 -5.75
CA ALA A 88 -8.52 6.81 -5.68
C ALA A 88 -7.41 7.03 -6.70
N ALA A 89 -6.17 6.73 -6.32
CA ALA A 89 -5.03 6.80 -7.23
C ALA A 89 -4.21 5.50 -7.18
N ASP A 90 -3.72 5.10 -8.35
CA ASP A 90 -2.77 4.02 -8.54
C ASP A 90 -1.79 4.40 -9.67
N GLY A 91 -0.58 3.86 -9.61
CA GLY A 91 0.48 4.13 -10.54
C GLY A 91 1.01 2.87 -11.21
N SER A 92 1.46 3.03 -12.45
CA SER A 92 2.21 2.02 -13.19
C SER A 92 3.51 2.63 -13.73
N GLN A 93 4.47 1.77 -14.08
CA GLN A 93 5.80 2.22 -14.45
C GLN A 93 6.52 1.25 -15.37
N ILE A 94 7.37 1.81 -16.22
CA ILE A 94 8.40 1.11 -16.97
C ILE A 94 9.74 1.55 -16.40
N TYR A 95 10.54 0.59 -15.94
CA TYR A 95 11.86 0.85 -15.38
C TYR A 95 12.89 1.16 -16.47
N PRO A 96 13.93 1.93 -16.15
CA PRO A 96 14.98 2.22 -17.10
C PRO A 96 15.82 0.96 -17.35
N ASP A 97 16.21 0.78 -18.62
CA ASP A 97 17.03 -0.33 -19.07
C ASP A 97 18.41 0.18 -19.49
N GLN A 98 19.45 -0.32 -18.82
CA GLN A 98 20.84 0.01 -19.10
C GLN A 98 21.32 -0.47 -20.47
N HIS A 99 20.61 -1.43 -21.09
CA HIS A 99 20.94 -1.97 -22.41
C HIS A 99 20.11 -1.34 -23.53
N ALA A 100 19.17 -0.44 -23.20
CA ALA A 100 18.39 0.26 -24.21
C ALA A 100 19.26 1.25 -25.00
N ALA A 101 18.94 1.43 -26.28
CA ALA A 101 19.62 2.41 -27.14
C ALA A 101 19.48 3.86 -26.62
N VAL A 102 18.37 4.15 -25.93
CA VAL A 102 18.12 5.42 -25.25
C VAL A 102 17.58 5.10 -23.86
N PRO A 103 18.27 5.49 -22.77
CA PRO A 103 17.74 5.30 -21.43
C PRO A 103 16.56 6.23 -21.18
N TYR A 104 15.48 5.70 -20.60
CA TYR A 104 14.32 6.45 -20.13
C TYR A 104 13.59 5.61 -19.07
N TYR A 105 12.72 6.22 -18.28
CA TYR A 105 11.68 5.50 -17.56
C TYR A 105 10.34 6.19 -17.79
N LEU A 106 9.25 5.48 -17.52
CA LEU A 106 7.90 6.03 -17.62
C LEU A 106 7.16 5.75 -16.33
N THR A 107 6.43 6.75 -15.84
CA THR A 107 5.43 6.59 -14.80
C THR A 107 4.08 7.02 -15.35
N ASN A 108 3.02 6.31 -15.03
CA ASN A 108 1.66 6.69 -15.39
C ASN A 108 0.78 6.61 -14.15
N ILE A 109 0.31 7.75 -13.70
CA ILE A 109 -0.59 7.87 -12.55
C ILE A 109 -2.03 7.91 -13.06
N GLY A 110 -2.86 6.99 -12.61
CA GLY A 110 -4.29 7.01 -12.82
C GLY A 110 -5.00 7.52 -11.57
N LEU A 111 -6.04 8.33 -11.77
CA LEU A 111 -6.90 8.81 -10.70
C LEU A 111 -8.37 8.65 -11.09
N PHE A 112 -9.19 8.27 -10.13
CA PHE A 112 -10.62 8.10 -10.28
C PHE A 112 -11.35 8.88 -9.20
N ALA A 113 -12.39 9.64 -9.55
CA ALA A 113 -13.26 10.34 -8.61
C ALA A 113 -14.69 9.82 -8.76
N TYR A 114 -15.22 9.28 -7.67
CA TYR A 114 -16.57 8.72 -7.55
C TYR A 114 -17.40 9.57 -6.59
N TYR A 115 -18.63 9.88 -7.00
CA TYR A 115 -19.57 10.70 -6.25
C TYR A 115 -20.69 9.80 -5.72
N HIS A 116 -20.69 9.55 -4.42
CA HIS A 116 -21.74 8.80 -3.74
C HIS A 116 -22.87 9.75 -3.35
N GLY A 117 -24.10 9.36 -3.64
CA GLY A 117 -25.28 10.07 -3.18
C GLY A 117 -26.49 9.88 -4.10
N PRO A 118 -27.60 10.58 -3.80
CA PRO A 118 -28.82 10.50 -4.60
C PRO A 118 -28.66 11.12 -5.99
N GLU A 119 -27.74 12.08 -6.15
CA GLU A 119 -27.42 12.67 -7.44
C GLU A 119 -26.63 11.67 -8.30
N GLN A 120 -27.21 11.29 -9.44
CA GLN A 120 -26.54 10.42 -10.41
C GLN A 120 -25.51 11.23 -11.20
N ARG A 121 -24.30 11.31 -10.66
CA ARG A 121 -23.13 11.89 -11.34
C ARG A 121 -22.19 10.78 -11.81
N LEU A 122 -21.73 10.90 -13.05
CA LEU A 122 -20.74 9.97 -13.60
C LEU A 122 -19.39 10.16 -12.91
N PRO A 123 -18.61 9.09 -12.70
CA PRO A 123 -17.26 9.21 -12.19
C PRO A 123 -16.34 9.93 -13.18
N ASP A 124 -15.37 10.66 -12.65
CA ASP A 124 -14.32 11.29 -13.44
C ASP A 124 -13.04 10.43 -13.43
N GLN A 125 -12.37 10.35 -14.57
CA GLN A 125 -11.10 9.64 -14.72
C GLN A 125 -10.02 10.59 -15.24
N PHE A 126 -8.83 10.50 -14.63
CA PHE A 126 -7.67 11.27 -15.02
C PHE A 126 -6.46 10.34 -15.15
N THR A 127 -5.60 10.64 -16.11
CA THR A 127 -4.30 9.98 -16.26
C THR A 127 -3.22 11.02 -16.50
N ASP A 128 -2.05 10.78 -15.91
CA ASP A 128 -0.88 11.64 -16.06
C ASP A 128 0.37 10.80 -16.37
N PRO A 129 0.57 10.42 -17.64
CA PRO A 129 1.77 9.73 -18.07
C PRO A 129 2.96 10.69 -18.21
N GLN A 130 4.07 10.34 -17.56
CA GLN A 130 5.32 11.09 -17.57
C GLN A 130 6.45 10.21 -18.13
N LEU A 131 6.95 10.59 -19.31
CA LEU A 131 8.13 9.98 -19.92
C LEU A 131 9.38 10.76 -19.51
N VAL A 132 10.24 10.14 -18.71
CA VAL A 132 11.43 10.78 -18.16
C VAL A 132 12.66 10.31 -18.90
N TYR A 133 13.29 11.25 -19.60
CA TYR A 133 14.50 11.03 -20.40
C TYR A 133 15.58 12.10 -20.15
N ALA A 134 15.30 13.08 -19.28
CA ALA A 134 16.26 14.13 -18.95
C ALA A 134 17.39 13.57 -18.07
N PRO A 135 18.67 13.82 -18.39
CA PRO A 135 19.81 13.25 -17.63
C PRO A 135 19.77 13.54 -16.13
N LEU A 136 19.32 14.73 -15.72
CA LEU A 136 19.20 15.13 -14.32
C LEU A 136 18.26 14.23 -13.51
N LEU A 137 17.27 13.63 -14.17
CA LEU A 137 16.29 12.74 -13.53
C LEU A 137 16.61 11.27 -13.80
N LEU A 138 17.38 10.95 -14.84
CA LEU A 138 17.74 9.58 -15.17
C LEU A 138 18.94 9.04 -14.44
N PHE A 139 19.87 9.93 -14.05
CA PHE A 139 21.12 9.53 -13.45
C PHE A 139 21.23 10.08 -12.03
N ASP A 140 21.80 9.28 -11.15
CA ASP A 140 22.11 9.68 -9.79
C ASP A 140 23.41 10.53 -9.73
N HIS A 141 23.80 10.88 -8.50
CA HIS A 141 25.00 11.68 -8.23
C HIS A 141 26.31 10.99 -8.68
N GLU A 142 26.30 9.66 -8.82
CA GLU A 142 27.41 8.82 -9.30
C GLU A 142 27.34 8.57 -10.82
N ARG A 143 26.40 9.24 -11.51
CA ARG A 143 26.10 9.09 -12.93
C ARG A 143 25.65 7.67 -13.32
N GLN A 144 25.12 6.92 -12.37
CA GLN A 144 24.48 5.64 -12.62
C GLN A 144 23.01 5.85 -12.92
N LEU A 145 22.44 4.98 -13.76
CA LEU A 145 21.03 5.00 -14.09
C LEU A 145 20.22 4.74 -12.80
N VAL A 146 19.19 5.56 -12.55
CA VAL A 146 18.34 5.39 -11.36
C VAL A 146 17.76 3.98 -11.30
N ASN A 147 17.78 3.39 -10.12
CA ASN A 147 17.27 2.04 -9.89
C ASN A 147 15.74 1.98 -9.84
N ARG A 148 15.20 0.77 -9.69
CA ARG A 148 13.75 0.53 -9.66
C ARG A 148 13.10 1.16 -8.44
N GLU A 149 13.79 1.13 -7.33
CA GLU A 149 13.40 1.65 -6.02
C GLU A 149 13.19 3.16 -6.09
N THR A 150 14.08 3.88 -6.77
CA THR A 150 13.97 5.32 -7.03
C THR A 150 12.77 5.64 -7.89
N VAL A 151 12.54 4.89 -8.97
CA VAL A 151 11.36 5.07 -9.83
C VAL A 151 10.07 4.81 -9.04
N ASN A 152 10.04 3.76 -8.22
CA ASN A 152 8.88 3.44 -7.37
C ASN A 152 8.62 4.53 -6.33
N ALA A 153 9.67 5.09 -5.72
CA ALA A 153 9.55 6.17 -4.75
C ALA A 153 9.00 7.45 -5.40
N ARG A 154 9.51 7.82 -6.58
CA ARG A 154 9.00 8.97 -7.35
C ARG A 154 7.56 8.77 -7.79
N ARG A 155 7.20 7.57 -8.24
CA ARG A 155 5.82 7.20 -8.58
C ARG A 155 4.88 7.35 -7.37
N ALA A 156 5.28 6.85 -6.20
CA ALA A 156 4.49 6.96 -4.96
C ALA A 156 4.27 8.41 -4.52
N VAL A 157 5.27 9.29 -4.69
CA VAL A 157 5.12 10.73 -4.47
C VAL A 157 4.12 11.32 -5.46
N ALA A 158 4.24 11.00 -6.74
CA ALA A 158 3.33 11.51 -7.77
C ALA A 158 1.87 11.07 -7.55
N GLU A 159 1.65 9.81 -7.15
CA GLU A 159 0.32 9.29 -6.74
C GLU A 159 -0.27 10.13 -5.59
N MET A 160 0.51 10.40 -4.54
CA MET A 160 0.04 11.16 -3.38
C MET A 160 -0.21 12.65 -3.73
N GLN A 161 0.64 13.25 -4.55
CA GLN A 161 0.46 14.61 -5.06
C GLN A 161 -0.80 14.72 -5.94
N ALA A 162 -1.07 13.74 -6.79
CA ALA A 162 -2.28 13.69 -7.60
C ALA A 162 -3.55 13.61 -6.72
N LEU A 163 -3.54 12.75 -5.69
CA LEU A 163 -4.63 12.69 -4.70
C LEU A 163 -4.84 14.03 -4.00
N ALA A 164 -3.76 14.67 -3.52
CA ALA A 164 -3.84 15.95 -2.83
C ALA A 164 -4.42 17.06 -3.74
N ASN A 165 -3.94 17.15 -4.98
CA ASN A 165 -4.42 18.12 -5.96
C ASN A 165 -5.89 17.89 -6.33
N MET A 166 -6.30 16.63 -6.47
CA MET A 166 -7.70 16.30 -6.74
C MET A 166 -8.60 16.62 -5.55
N ALA A 167 -8.20 16.24 -4.34
CA ALA A 167 -8.94 16.59 -3.12
C ALA A 167 -9.09 18.10 -2.96
N TRP A 168 -8.05 18.88 -3.29
CA TRP A 168 -8.11 20.32 -3.29
C TRP A 168 -9.12 20.85 -4.31
N THR A 169 -9.11 20.30 -5.52
CA THR A 169 -10.06 20.67 -6.58
C THR A 169 -11.51 20.37 -6.17
N LEU A 170 -11.75 19.21 -5.56
CA LEU A 170 -13.06 18.73 -5.11
C LEU A 170 -13.44 19.15 -3.68
N ARG A 171 -12.73 20.12 -3.09
CA ARG A 171 -12.97 20.54 -1.69
C ARG A 171 -14.38 21.07 -1.41
N GLY A 172 -15.09 21.51 -2.45
CA GLY A 172 -16.49 21.97 -2.39
C GLY A 172 -17.55 20.89 -2.64
N GLU A 173 -17.13 19.65 -2.92
CA GLU A 173 -18.03 18.51 -3.13
C GLU A 173 -18.55 17.93 -1.81
N ALA A 174 -19.45 16.95 -1.92
CA ALA A 174 -20.05 16.25 -0.78
C ALA A 174 -19.00 15.62 0.14
N ARG A 175 -19.27 15.67 1.46
CA ARG A 175 -18.42 15.12 2.51
C ARG A 175 -19.05 13.86 3.12
N PRO A 176 -18.25 12.88 3.55
CA PRO A 176 -16.78 12.90 3.62
C PRO A 176 -16.12 12.81 2.25
N LEU A 177 -14.94 13.44 2.12
CA LEU A 177 -14.05 13.22 0.99
C LEU A 177 -13.04 12.17 1.41
N VAL A 178 -13.08 10.98 0.81
CA VAL A 178 -12.17 9.88 1.10
C VAL A 178 -11.15 9.76 -0.02
N ALA A 179 -9.87 9.84 0.31
CA ALA A 179 -8.76 9.59 -0.59
C ALA A 179 -8.19 8.20 -0.35
N LEU A 180 -8.27 7.33 -1.36
CA LEU A 180 -7.78 5.97 -1.34
C LEU A 180 -6.45 5.88 -2.08
N TYR A 181 -5.43 5.39 -1.39
CA TYR A 181 -4.10 5.16 -1.92
C TYR A 181 -3.85 3.65 -2.03
N ASP A 182 -3.40 3.15 -3.19
CA ASP A 182 -3.00 1.74 -3.31
C ASP A 182 -1.62 1.49 -2.69
N GLY A 183 -1.63 1.03 -1.45
CA GLY A 183 -0.45 0.62 -0.69
C GLY A 183 -0.42 1.18 0.73
N THR A 184 0.74 0.99 1.37
CA THR A 184 0.99 1.51 2.72
C THR A 184 1.15 3.03 2.72
N LEU A 185 0.56 3.69 3.72
CA LEU A 185 0.73 5.14 3.94
C LEU A 185 2.08 5.48 4.59
N LEU A 186 2.63 4.57 5.39
CA LEU A 186 3.96 4.74 5.98
C LEU A 186 5.00 4.35 4.94
N LYS A 187 5.60 5.35 4.31
CA LYS A 187 6.76 5.21 3.43
C LYS A 187 8.02 5.66 4.16
N TYR A 188 9.11 4.94 3.91
CA TYR A 188 10.45 5.33 4.35
C TYR A 188 11.42 5.00 3.23
N TYR A 189 12.23 5.97 2.84
CA TYR A 189 13.24 5.82 1.79
C TYR A 189 14.62 6.04 2.40
N SER A 190 15.51 5.05 2.22
CA SER A 190 16.90 5.13 2.64
C SER A 190 17.75 5.82 1.57
N ASP A 191 18.64 6.73 1.96
CA ASP A 191 19.60 7.38 1.05
C ASP A 191 20.51 6.36 0.33
N ARG A 192 20.62 5.13 0.83
CA ARG A 192 21.39 4.04 0.18
C ARG A 192 20.63 3.33 -0.95
N GLU A 193 19.30 3.42 -0.94
CA GLU A 193 18.43 2.65 -1.83
C GLU A 193 17.74 3.54 -2.86
N VAL A 194 17.47 4.80 -2.50
CA VAL A 194 16.70 5.73 -3.30
C VAL A 194 17.49 7.01 -3.54
N THR A 195 17.68 7.36 -4.81
CA THR A 195 18.29 8.64 -5.20
C THR A 195 17.40 9.79 -4.73
N ASP A 196 17.99 10.79 -4.08
CA ASP A 196 17.30 11.96 -3.53
C ASP A 196 16.23 11.60 -2.48
N ALA A 197 16.44 10.52 -1.71
CA ALA A 197 15.47 10.03 -0.73
C ALA A 197 14.96 11.12 0.22
N ARG A 198 15.83 12.02 0.71
CA ARG A 198 15.42 13.16 1.54
C ARG A 198 14.43 14.11 0.83
N GLN A 199 14.66 14.44 -0.43
CA GLN A 199 13.75 15.30 -1.19
C GLN A 199 12.43 14.58 -1.46
N ILE A 200 12.49 13.31 -1.88
CA ILE A 200 11.31 12.47 -2.10
C ILE A 200 10.47 12.36 -0.83
N MET A 201 11.09 12.14 0.33
CA MET A 201 10.39 12.14 1.61
C MET A 201 9.77 13.50 1.91
N SER A 202 10.47 14.61 1.65
CA SER A 202 9.93 15.96 1.83
C SER A 202 8.69 16.19 0.96
N ASP A 203 8.74 15.78 -0.31
CA ASP A 203 7.64 15.96 -1.26
C ASP A 203 6.44 15.07 -0.90
N TYR A 204 6.69 13.84 -0.44
CA TYR A 204 5.66 12.94 0.07
C TYR A 204 4.93 13.56 1.27
N HIS A 205 5.69 14.06 2.26
CA HIS A 205 5.11 14.74 3.42
C HIS A 205 4.35 16.00 3.03
N GLY A 206 4.88 16.79 2.09
CA GLY A 206 4.19 17.97 1.56
C GLY A 206 2.82 17.61 0.95
N ALA A 207 2.74 16.51 0.20
CA ALA A 207 1.48 16.02 -0.34
C ALA A 207 0.51 15.55 0.76
N LEU A 208 1.00 14.88 1.80
CA LEU A 208 0.18 14.49 2.97
C LEU A 208 -0.38 15.71 3.71
N VAL A 209 0.45 16.75 3.92
CA VAL A 209 0.01 18.00 4.54
C VAL A 209 -1.05 18.67 3.67
N HIS A 210 -0.81 18.78 2.36
CA HIS A 210 -1.78 19.37 1.44
C HIS A 210 -3.12 18.61 1.44
N LEU A 211 -3.09 17.27 1.45
CA LEU A 211 -4.29 16.46 1.55
C LEU A 211 -5.00 16.66 2.91
N HIS A 212 -4.25 16.72 4.01
CA HIS A 212 -4.80 17.02 5.34
C HIS A 212 -5.52 18.38 5.36
N ASP A 213 -4.94 19.41 4.72
CA ASP A 213 -5.52 20.75 4.67
C ASP A 213 -6.84 20.81 3.89
N THR A 214 -7.11 19.84 3.02
CA THR A 214 -8.42 19.68 2.36
C THR A 214 -9.50 19.07 3.26
N GLN A 215 -9.15 18.64 4.47
CA GLN A 215 -9.98 17.84 5.38
C GLN A 215 -10.47 16.54 4.74
N ALA A 216 -9.69 15.96 3.82
CA ALA A 216 -9.93 14.65 3.26
C ALA A 216 -9.49 13.53 4.22
N LEU A 217 -10.22 12.44 4.24
CA LEU A 217 -9.86 11.21 4.95
C LEU A 217 -8.96 10.37 4.05
N LEU A 218 -7.67 10.29 4.37
CA LEU A 218 -6.73 9.43 3.65
C LEU A 218 -6.77 8.00 4.20
N ALA A 219 -6.93 7.02 3.33
CA ALA A 219 -6.78 5.61 3.66
C ALA A 219 -5.88 4.90 2.65
N GLY A 220 -5.01 4.03 3.16
CA GLY A 220 -4.21 3.12 2.34
C GLY A 220 -4.91 1.78 2.22
N TYR A 221 -5.09 1.31 0.99
CA TYR A 221 -5.59 -0.03 0.71
C TYR A 221 -4.41 -0.96 0.45
N ILE A 222 -4.42 -2.15 1.05
CA ILE A 222 -3.36 -3.14 0.85
C ILE A 222 -4.02 -4.46 0.55
N ASP A 223 -3.89 -4.93 -0.69
CA ASP A 223 -4.28 -6.29 -1.04
C ASP A 223 -3.15 -7.29 -0.71
N ALA A 224 -3.52 -8.52 -0.36
CA ALA A 224 -2.61 -9.64 -0.13
C ALA A 224 -1.39 -9.32 0.77
N THR A 225 -1.62 -8.66 1.92
CA THR A 225 -0.55 -8.31 2.84
C THR A 225 0.26 -9.55 3.28
N ARG A 226 1.56 -9.55 2.98
CA ARG A 226 2.51 -10.53 3.53
C ARG A 226 3.16 -10.05 4.82
N SER A 227 2.79 -8.85 5.27
CA SER A 227 3.31 -8.26 6.49
C SER A 227 2.84 -9.06 7.69
N ARG A 228 3.77 -9.39 8.58
CA ARG A 228 3.49 -10.05 9.85
C ARG A 228 3.38 -9.08 11.01
N VAL A 229 3.32 -7.76 10.78
CA VAL A 229 3.40 -6.74 11.85
C VAL A 229 2.31 -6.92 12.93
N VAL A 230 1.14 -7.47 12.56
CA VAL A 230 0.06 -7.80 13.49
C VAL A 230 0.31 -9.12 14.24
N ILE A 231 1.04 -10.07 13.64
CA ILE A 231 1.19 -11.47 14.12
C ILE A 231 2.58 -11.72 14.74
N SER A 232 3.57 -10.84 14.51
CA SER A 232 4.94 -10.96 15.01
C SER A 232 5.06 -10.46 16.45
N LEU A 233 4.32 -11.07 17.37
CA LEU A 233 4.43 -10.85 18.82
C LEU A 233 5.51 -11.74 19.44
#